data_AF-A0A960ST50-F1
#
_entry.id   AF-A0A960ST50-F1
#
_cell.length_a   1.000
_cell.length_b   1.000
_cell.length_c   1.000
_cell.angle_alpha   90.00
_cell.angle_beta   90.00
_cell.angle_gamma   90.00
#
_symmetry.space_group_name_H-M   'P 1'
#
loop_
_entity.id
_entity.type
_entity.pdbx_description
1 polymer ?
#
loop_
_entity_poly.entity_id
_entity_poly.type
_entity_poly.pdbx_seq_one_letter_code
_entity_poly.pdbx_strand_id
1 'polypeptide(L)'
;MFRKAERRQAKLRLALCGPAGSGKTYSALLVAQGLAPGGRVALIDTERRSGELYADLMDYDVSPLDPPFTPSRYVELIREAEASGYDVLIIDSLSHAWMGEGGVLEMHDKATAASLSGNSFAAWREVTPAHNRLVNTLL
;
A
#
# COMPACT_ATOMS: atom_id res chain seq x y z
N MET A 1 27.24 5.71 17.18
CA MET A 1 27.30 6.85 18.11
C MET A 1 25.93 7.00 18.76
N PHE A 2 25.83 6.91 20.09
CA PHE A 2 24.56 7.03 20.81
C PHE A 2 24.29 8.50 21.16
N ARG A 3 23.03 8.94 21.13
CA ARG A 3 22.60 10.29 21.52
C ARG A 3 21.38 10.22 22.44
N LYS A 4 21.16 11.29 23.22
CA LYS A 4 19.94 11.41 24.05
C LYS A 4 18.70 11.49 23.15
N ALA A 5 17.65 10.77 23.52
CA ALA A 5 16.39 10.76 22.77
C ALA A 5 15.68 12.11 22.91
N GLU A 6 15.12 12.61 21.81
CA GLU A 6 14.35 13.85 21.73
C GLU A 6 13.02 13.57 21.05
N ARG A 7 11.95 14.19 21.54
CA ARG A 7 10.63 14.10 20.89
C ARG A 7 10.69 14.84 19.56
N ARG A 8 10.28 14.18 18.48
CA ARG A 8 10.13 14.77 17.15
C ARG A 8 8.74 14.47 16.63
N GLN A 9 8.19 15.38 15.84
CA GLN A 9 6.98 15.11 15.10
C GLN A 9 7.29 14.01 14.08
N ALA A 10 6.44 12.98 14.05
CA ALA A 10 6.53 11.87 13.13
C ALA A 10 5.15 11.63 12.51
N LYS A 11 5.12 11.15 11.27
CA LYS A 11 3.88 10.72 10.62
C LYS A 11 3.47 9.36 11.19
N LEU A 12 2.17 9.17 11.40
CA LEU A 12 1.61 7.89 11.83
C LEU A 12 1.68 6.88 10.67
N ARG A 13 2.06 5.64 11.00
CA ARG A 13 1.90 4.47 10.14
C ARG A 13 0.95 3.52 10.84
N LEU A 14 -0.18 3.25 10.21
CA LEU A 14 -1.25 2.45 10.80
C LEU A 14 -1.63 1.32 9.84
N ALA A 15 -1.70 0.10 10.35
CA ALA A 15 -2.25 -1.04 9.63
C ALA A 15 -3.59 -1.43 10.28
N LEU A 16 -4.64 -1.52 9.47
CA LEU A 16 -5.94 -2.06 9.88
C LEU A 16 -6.10 -3.45 9.26
N CYS A 17 -6.11 -4.48 10.12
CA CYS A 17 -6.16 -5.88 9.70
C CYS A 17 -7.48 -6.53 10.14
N GLY A 18 -8.11 -7.29 9.25
CA GLY A 18 -9.37 -7.96 9.51
C GLY A 18 -9.95 -8.62 8.25
N PRO A 19 -10.90 -9.56 8.41
CA PRO A 19 -11.52 -10.25 7.28
C PRO A 19 -12.31 -9.27 6.38
N ALA A 20 -12.72 -9.73 5.19
CA ALA A 20 -13.63 -8.98 4.34
C ALA A 20 -14.91 -8.62 5.11
N GLY A 21 -15.44 -7.41 4.89
CA GLY A 21 -16.64 -6.93 5.58
C GLY A 21 -16.44 -6.48 7.04
N SER A 22 -15.23 -6.53 7.60
CA SER A 22 -14.97 -6.11 9.00
C SER A 22 -14.92 -4.58 9.20
N GLY A 23 -15.22 -3.77 8.17
CA GLY A 23 -15.23 -2.31 8.25
C GLY A 23 -13.86 -1.62 8.19
N LYS A 24 -12.84 -2.25 7.55
CA LYS A 24 -11.49 -1.68 7.43
C LYS A 24 -11.46 -0.33 6.71
N THR A 25 -12.03 -0.27 5.51
CA THR A 25 -12.09 0.92 4.65
C THR A 25 -12.82 2.05 5.36
N TYR A 26 -14.01 1.76 5.87
CA TYR A 26 -14.82 2.68 6.68
C TYR A 26 -14.03 3.25 7.85
N SER A 27 -13.37 2.39 8.64
CA SER A 27 -12.58 2.82 9.79
C SER A 27 -11.35 3.63 9.39
N ALA A 28 -10.70 3.28 8.27
CA ALA A 28 -9.55 4.02 7.74
C ALA A 28 -9.93 5.46 7.37
N LEU A 29 -11.08 5.65 6.72
CA LEU A 29 -11.59 6.97 6.35
C LEU A 29 -11.91 7.82 7.59
N LEU A 30 -12.59 7.25 8.59
CA LEU A 30 -12.86 7.97 9.84
C LEU A 30 -11.58 8.37 10.59
N VAL A 31 -10.59 7.48 10.62
CA VAL A 31 -9.28 7.78 11.19
C VAL A 31 -8.59 8.89 10.41
N ALA A 32 -8.62 8.85 9.07
CA ALA A 32 -8.04 9.88 8.22
C ALA A 32 -8.69 11.26 8.45
N GLN A 33 -10.02 11.32 8.54
CA GLN A 33 -10.76 12.53 8.86
C GLN A 33 -10.31 13.15 10.19
N GLY A 34 -10.09 12.32 11.21
CA GLY A 34 -9.60 12.77 12.52
C GLY A 34 -8.12 13.20 12.54
N LEU A 35 -7.28 12.55 11.72
CA LEU A 35 -5.85 12.87 11.62
C LEU A 35 -5.57 14.15 10.83
N ALA A 36 -6.39 14.46 9.84
CA ALA A 36 -6.27 15.64 9.00
C ALA A 36 -7.61 16.39 8.88
N PRO A 37 -8.08 17.07 9.95
CA PRO A 37 -9.32 17.84 9.88
C PRO A 37 -9.23 18.95 8.83
N GLY A 38 -10.02 18.86 7.77
CA GLY A 38 -9.98 19.79 6.62
C GLY A 38 -8.73 19.64 5.73
N GLY A 39 -7.92 18.59 5.95
CA GLY A 39 -6.78 18.25 5.11
C GLY A 39 -7.17 17.39 3.90
N ARG A 40 -6.19 17.10 3.05
CA ARG A 40 -6.39 16.31 1.84
C ARG A 40 -6.13 14.83 2.10
N VAL A 41 -7.11 13.98 1.80
CA VAL A 41 -6.99 12.53 1.93
C VAL A 41 -7.04 11.88 0.54
N ALA A 42 -6.16 10.92 0.30
CA ALA A 42 -6.18 10.06 -0.88
C ALA A 42 -6.34 8.59 -0.49
N LEU A 43 -7.03 7.82 -1.33
CA LEU A 43 -7.20 6.38 -1.19
C LEU A 43 -6.76 5.67 -2.48
N ILE A 44 -5.76 4.79 -2.37
CA ILE A 44 -5.43 3.84 -3.44
C ILE A 44 -6.35 2.62 -3.29
N ASP A 45 -7.19 2.37 -4.30
CA ASP A 45 -8.23 1.34 -4.28
C ASP A 45 -7.88 0.16 -5.18
N THR A 46 -7.59 -0.99 -4.59
CA THR A 46 -7.36 -2.26 -5.31
C THR A 46 -8.59 -3.17 -5.28
N GLU A 47 -9.63 -2.77 -4.54
CA GLU A 47 -10.84 -3.52 -4.24
C GLU A 47 -11.98 -3.10 -5.19
N ARG A 48 -11.65 -2.87 -6.46
CA ARG A 48 -12.59 -2.56 -7.55
C ARG A 48 -13.46 -1.33 -7.30
N ARG A 49 -12.86 -0.23 -6.83
CA ARG A 49 -13.56 1.04 -6.58
C ARG A 49 -14.55 0.94 -5.40
N SER A 50 -14.35 0.00 -4.48
CA SER A 50 -15.20 -0.13 -3.29
C SER A 50 -15.05 1.04 -2.31
N GLY A 51 -13.91 1.76 -2.36
CA GLY A 51 -13.69 2.98 -1.61
C GLY A 51 -14.74 4.03 -1.94
N GLU A 52 -15.09 4.20 -3.22
CA GLU A 52 -16.06 5.22 -3.70
C GLU A 52 -17.46 5.07 -3.06
N LEU A 53 -17.81 3.88 -2.54
CA LEU A 53 -19.07 3.64 -1.83
C LEU A 53 -19.20 4.45 -0.54
N TYR A 54 -18.10 5.02 -0.04
CA TYR A 54 -18.03 5.81 1.19
C TYR A 54 -17.84 7.31 0.92
N ALA A 55 -18.12 7.78 -0.30
CA ALA A 55 -18.00 9.18 -0.69
C ALA A 55 -18.86 10.15 0.17
N ASP A 56 -19.87 9.62 0.87
CA ASP A 56 -20.72 10.38 1.79
C ASP A 56 -20.08 10.64 3.17
N LEU A 57 -19.01 9.92 3.54
CA LEU A 57 -18.39 10.05 4.86
C LEU A 57 -17.54 11.33 4.99
N MET A 58 -16.82 11.68 3.93
CA MET A 58 -15.94 12.86 3.87
C MET A 58 -15.48 13.11 2.42
N ASP A 59 -14.85 14.27 2.18
CA ASP A 59 -14.17 14.56 0.92
C ASP A 59 -12.79 13.86 0.88
N TYR A 60 -12.54 13.06 -0.16
CA TYR A 60 -11.24 12.43 -0.44
C TYR A 60 -11.13 12.08 -1.93
N ASP A 61 -9.90 11.95 -2.41
CA ASP A 61 -9.62 11.53 -3.77
C ASP A 61 -9.35 10.02 -3.83
N VAL A 62 -9.76 9.35 -4.90
CA VAL A 62 -9.55 7.92 -5.11
C VAL A 62 -8.67 7.69 -6.33
N SER A 63 -7.68 6.80 -6.20
CA SER A 63 -6.88 6.27 -7.30
C SER A 63 -7.10 4.77 -7.42
N PRO A 64 -7.94 4.32 -8.39
CA PRO A 64 -8.13 2.90 -8.65
C PRO A 64 -6.85 2.25 -9.19
N LEU A 65 -6.46 1.13 -8.60
CA LEU A 65 -5.35 0.29 -9.02
C LEU A 65 -5.89 -1.09 -9.43
N ASP A 66 -6.10 -1.28 -10.73
CA ASP A 66 -6.44 -2.59 -11.30
C ASP A 66 -5.17 -3.46 -11.53
N PRO A 67 -5.28 -4.79 -11.72
CA PRO A 67 -4.13 -5.63 -12.10
C PRO A 67 -3.33 -5.06 -13.29
N PRO A 68 -2.00 -5.28 -13.33
CA PRO A 68 -1.21 -6.08 -12.39
C PRO A 68 -0.81 -5.29 -11.12
N PHE A 69 -0.92 -5.92 -9.96
CA PHE A 69 -0.64 -5.36 -8.63
C PHE A 69 0.85 -5.38 -8.26
N THR A 70 1.71 -5.03 -9.22
CA THR A 70 3.17 -5.05 -8.99
C THR A 70 3.58 -4.06 -7.89
N PRO A 71 4.57 -4.40 -7.03
CA PRO A 71 5.08 -3.48 -6.01
C PRO A 71 5.52 -2.11 -6.53
N SER A 72 6.01 -2.02 -7.78
CA SER A 72 6.41 -0.75 -8.41
C SER A 72 5.25 0.20 -8.62
N ARG A 73 4.08 -0.28 -9.03
CA ARG A 73 2.89 0.57 -9.22
C ARG A 73 2.37 1.15 -7.91
N TYR A 74 2.46 0.38 -6.82
CA TYR A 74 2.18 0.92 -5.48
C TYR A 74 3.18 2.01 -5.11
N VAL A 75 4.48 1.81 -5.36
CA VAL A 75 5.51 2.84 -5.10
C VAL A 75 5.23 4.11 -5.90
N GLU A 76 4.90 3.99 -7.18
CA GLU A 76 4.55 5.13 -8.05
C GLU A 76 3.38 5.93 -7.48
N LEU A 77 2.27 5.27 -7.12
CA LEU A 77 1.10 5.94 -6.56
C LEU A 77 1.36 6.56 -5.18
N ILE A 78 2.16 5.91 -4.32
CA ILE A 78 2.55 6.50 -3.03
C ILE A 78 3.36 7.79 -3.25
N ARG A 79 4.29 7.78 -4.23
CA ARG A 79 5.09 8.96 -4.58
C ARG A 79 4.27 10.06 -5.23
N GLU A 80 3.30 9.71 -6.05
CA GLU A 80 2.36 10.66 -6.64
C GLU A 80 1.53 11.34 -5.55
N ALA A 81 1.03 10.57 -4.58
CA ALA A 81 0.28 11.12 -3.45
C ALA A 81 1.15 12.07 -2.59
N GLU A 82 2.41 11.69 -2.34
CA GLU A 82 3.38 12.56 -1.65
C GLU A 82 3.61 13.86 -2.44
N ALA A 83 3.87 13.77 -3.75
CA ALA A 83 4.11 14.92 -4.62
C ALA A 83 2.87 15.83 -4.77
N SER A 84 1.68 15.25 -4.69
CA SER A 84 0.40 15.98 -4.77
C SER A 84 0.01 16.65 -3.45
N GLY A 85 0.78 16.44 -2.38
CA GLY A 85 0.60 17.11 -1.09
C GLY A 85 -0.59 16.59 -0.28
N TYR A 86 -0.92 15.30 -0.40
CA TYR A 86 -1.92 14.70 0.49
C TYR A 86 -1.42 14.57 1.93
N ASP A 87 -2.28 14.89 2.89
CA ASP A 87 -1.97 14.82 4.31
C ASP A 87 -2.01 13.38 4.85
N VAL A 88 -2.94 12.58 4.32
CA VAL A 88 -3.15 11.17 4.65
C VAL A 88 -3.32 10.36 3.36
N LEU A 89 -2.60 9.26 3.26
CA LEU A 89 -2.75 8.25 2.21
C LEU A 89 -3.26 6.95 2.82
N ILE A 90 -4.38 6.44 2.28
CA ILE A 90 -4.93 5.13 2.58
C ILE A 90 -4.59 4.19 1.42
N ILE A 91 -4.20 2.95 1.72
CA ILE A 91 -3.97 1.89 0.72
C ILE A 91 -4.91 0.74 1.06
N ASP A 92 -5.95 0.56 0.24
CA ASP A 92 -6.93 -0.51 0.41
C ASP A 92 -6.91 -1.42 -0.83
N SER A 93 -6.07 -2.45 -0.87
CA SER A 93 -5.29 -3.04 0.21
C SER A 93 -3.89 -3.45 -0.26
N LEU A 94 -2.98 -3.64 0.70
CA LEU A 94 -1.65 -4.20 0.42
C LEU A 94 -1.66 -5.70 0.12
N SER A 95 -2.77 -6.40 0.38
CA SER A 95 -2.89 -7.84 0.13
C SER A 95 -2.68 -8.17 -1.35
N HIS A 96 -3.23 -7.36 -2.25
CA HIS A 96 -3.09 -7.53 -3.69
C HIS A 96 -1.63 -7.38 -4.17
N ALA A 97 -0.81 -6.54 -3.52
CA ALA A 97 0.62 -6.45 -3.82
C ALA A 97 1.37 -7.77 -3.57
N TRP A 98 0.87 -8.59 -2.63
CA TRP A 98 1.46 -9.88 -2.31
C TRP A 98 0.91 -11.01 -3.18
N MET A 99 -0.41 -11.19 -3.18
CA MET A 99 -1.08 -12.38 -3.75
C MET A 99 -1.96 -12.10 -4.98
N GLY A 100 -2.14 -10.84 -5.36
CA GLY A 100 -2.91 -10.47 -6.55
C GLY A 100 -2.17 -10.77 -7.84
N GLU A 101 -2.88 -10.71 -8.96
CA GLU A 101 -2.30 -10.84 -10.31
C GLU A 101 -1.14 -9.83 -10.50
N GLY A 102 0.02 -10.31 -10.91
CA GLY A 102 1.27 -9.56 -11.03
C GLY A 102 1.93 -9.17 -9.71
N GLY A 103 1.38 -9.60 -8.57
CA GLY A 103 1.95 -9.41 -7.23
C GLY A 103 3.18 -10.28 -6.98
N VAL A 104 3.72 -10.19 -5.77
CA VAL A 104 4.98 -10.83 -5.36
C VAL A 104 4.98 -12.35 -5.59
N LEU A 105 3.89 -13.05 -5.29
CA LEU A 105 3.82 -14.50 -5.47
C LEU A 105 3.90 -14.90 -6.95
N GLU A 106 3.18 -14.22 -7.85
CA GLU A 106 3.24 -14.51 -9.28
C GLU A 106 4.60 -14.12 -9.88
N MET A 107 5.21 -13.04 -9.40
CA MET A 107 6.59 -12.68 -9.77
C MET A 107 7.58 -13.80 -9.38
N HIS A 108 7.40 -14.39 -8.19
CA HIS A 108 8.22 -15.50 -7.70
C HIS A 108 8.03 -16.77 -8.54
N ASP A 109 6.78 -17.09 -8.89
CA ASP A 109 6.46 -18.23 -9.75
C ASP A 109 7.09 -18.08 -11.14
N LYS A 110 6.99 -16.88 -11.75
CA LYS A 110 7.61 -16.58 -13.05
C LYS A 110 9.14 -16.69 -13.00
N ALA A 111 9.77 -16.13 -11.97
CA ALA A 111 11.23 -16.22 -11.80
C ALA A 111 11.68 -17.68 -11.56
N THR A 112 10.89 -18.47 -10.83
CA THR A 112 11.14 -19.90 -10.62
C THR A 112 11.05 -20.68 -11.93
N ALA A 113 10.02 -20.43 -12.74
CA ALA A 113 9.82 -21.09 -14.03
C ALA A 113 10.89 -20.74 -15.07
N ALA A 114 11.41 -19.51 -15.03
CA ALA A 114 12.50 -19.07 -15.90
C ALA A 114 13.88 -19.63 -15.49
N SER A 115 14.02 -20.14 -14.26
CA SER A 115 15.27 -20.67 -13.74
C SER A 115 15.56 -22.07 -14.27
N LEU A 116 16.70 -22.22 -14.97
CA LEU A 116 17.20 -23.52 -15.46
C LEU A 116 17.46 -24.54 -14.33
N SER A 117 17.65 -24.05 -13.09
CA SER A 117 17.94 -24.89 -11.92
C SER A 117 16.69 -25.46 -11.24
N GLY A 118 15.49 -24.93 -11.55
CA GLY A 118 14.25 -25.25 -10.83
C GLY A 118 14.23 -24.84 -9.35
N ASN A 119 15.26 -24.13 -8.87
CA ASN A 119 15.38 -23.76 -7.46
C ASN A 119 14.54 -22.53 -7.13
N SER A 120 13.35 -22.75 -6.58
CA SER A 120 12.42 -21.69 -6.16
C SER A 120 12.98 -20.79 -5.06
N PHE A 121 13.95 -21.24 -4.27
CA PHE A 121 14.58 -20.41 -3.25
C PHE A 121 15.47 -19.31 -3.87
N ALA A 122 16.08 -19.59 -5.04
CA ALA A 122 16.89 -18.60 -5.74
C ALA A 122 16.04 -17.47 -6.32
N ALA A 123 14.81 -17.76 -6.75
CA ALA A 123 13.87 -16.77 -7.30
C ALA A 123 13.55 -15.63 -6.33
N TRP A 124 13.56 -15.89 -5.01
CA TRP A 124 13.37 -14.83 -4.02
C TRP A 124 14.43 -13.73 -4.10
N ARG A 125 15.66 -14.03 -4.54
CA ARG A 125 16.70 -12.99 -4.72
C ARG A 125 16.30 -11.94 -5.77
N GLU A 126 15.50 -12.32 -6.76
CA GLU A 126 15.03 -11.42 -7.82
C GLU A 126 13.80 -10.60 -7.38
N VAL A 127 12.91 -11.21 -6.59
CA VAL A 127 11.62 -10.61 -6.22
C VAL A 127 11.67 -9.80 -4.92
N THR A 128 12.45 -10.25 -3.93
CA THR A 128 12.58 -9.58 -2.62
C THR A 128 12.95 -8.09 -2.73
N PRO A 129 13.86 -7.67 -3.64
CA PRO A 129 14.17 -6.25 -3.81
C PRO A 129 12.95 -5.40 -4.19
N ALA A 130 12.02 -5.92 -5.00
CA ALA A 130 10.81 -5.19 -5.36
C ALA A 130 9.85 -5.03 -4.18
N HIS A 131 9.63 -6.11 -3.41
CA HIS A 131 8.84 -6.05 -2.18
C HIS A 131 9.46 -5.09 -1.14
N ASN A 132 10.78 -5.16 -0.92
CA ASN A 132 11.47 -4.28 0.01
C ASN A 132 11.39 -2.81 -0.40
N ARG A 133 11.40 -2.49 -1.71
CA ARG A 133 11.18 -1.12 -2.18
C ARG A 133 9.78 -0.61 -1.81
N LEU A 134 8.75 -1.43 -1.93
CA LEU A 134 7.40 -1.08 -1.48
C LEU A 134 7.38 -0.85 0.04
N VAL A 135 7.90 -1.79 0.84
CA VAL A 135 7.95 -1.65 2.30
C VAL A 135 8.71 -0.40 2.71
N ASN A 136 9.88 -0.13 2.12
CA ASN A 136 10.68 1.06 2.42
C ASN A 136 9.99 2.36 2.01
N THR A 137 9.12 2.33 1.00
CA THR A 137 8.35 3.51 0.58
C THR A 137 7.23 3.85 1.58
N LEU A 138 6.78 2.88 2.37
CA LEU A 138 5.85 3.09 3.48
C LEU A 138 6.56 3.62 4.74
N LEU A 139 7.89 3.45 4.85
CA LEU A 139 8.74 3.78 6.01
C LEU A 139 9.40 5.16 5.95
#